data_AF-C3X439-F1
#
_entry.id   AF-C3X439-F1
#
_cell.length_a   1.000
_cell.length_b   1.000
_cell.length_c   1.000
_cell.angle_alpha   90.00
_cell.angle_beta   90.00
_cell.angle_gamma   90.00
#
_symmetry.space_group_name_H-M   'P 1'
#
loop_
_entity.id
_entity.type
_entity.pdbx_description
1 polymer ?
#
loop_
_entity_poly.entity_id
_entity_poly.type
_entity_poly.pdbx_seq_one_letter_code
_entity_poly.pdbx_strand_id
1 'polypeptide(L)'
;MTTAFPHDNDRPKTPPPRPLAPGGIPAASLTAGPAPAPAIAPAATALHAAPETAAPSALFSALRLAAALAFGTALLAGCAIGPDYVRPDTAMPAAYKEDSLWKTAKPADDYPRGQWWRVFHDAELDRLMERLNRQNLTIAQAEAQYRQAQALLRQAESALFPSLTLDAGRTRGALSSNSSALSTRNQAIGTLSWEVDLWGGIRRNVEAGEAGAAASIAQLDAIRLSQQAQLATAYLELIVTDRQIARLEESEKLLAESLKLTQNQYNAGLVSDASVAQAESQLKIAQAATLDAKLARVRLEHAIAVSIGEAPAALTLSDATEDPYLPHIPAGIPSTLLQRRPDIAAAERRVAEANALIGVAQSAFFPSLTLSATGGWSGPSFGDLFTVPNRIWSIGPAIALSVFDAGLRRAQTDEAIAVYDETVAAYRQQVLTAFQEVEDNLAAQAMLDDESALQSAAVAAARRSETITLNQYRAGIVGYLELLVAQTSRIAAENTLWDIRKRQFASSVALIAAIGGQWGEEEQQGEKKTQDAQPEHGKKGQAPETRPAGTPEAASGKTIPEN
;
A
#
# COMPACT_ATOMS: atom_id res chain seq x y z
N MET A 1 7.48 -48.69 24.49
CA MET A 1 6.74 -48.76 25.76
C MET A 1 5.28 -48.59 25.45
N THR A 2 4.53 -49.62 25.81
CA THR A 2 3.12 -49.89 25.60
C THR A 2 2.28 -49.19 26.66
N THR A 3 1.15 -48.58 26.29
CA THR A 3 -0.14 -48.72 27.00
C THR A 3 -1.27 -48.17 26.14
N ALA A 4 -2.41 -48.84 26.23
CA ALA A 4 -3.60 -48.71 25.39
C ALA A 4 -4.86 -48.63 26.28
N PHE A 5 -5.91 -47.98 25.73
CA PHE A 5 -7.37 -48.07 26.05
C PHE A 5 -7.89 -47.56 27.41
N PRO A 6 -9.17 -47.10 27.54
CA PRO A 6 -10.35 -47.57 26.80
C PRO A 6 -11.28 -46.52 26.15
N HIS A 7 -12.09 -47.04 25.23
CA HIS A 7 -13.35 -46.50 24.73
C HIS A 7 -14.36 -46.33 25.89
N ASP A 8 -15.06 -45.18 25.92
CA ASP A 8 -16.47 -45.17 26.32
C ASP A 8 -17.23 -44.03 25.61
N ASN A 9 -18.50 -44.30 25.35
CA ASN A 9 -19.32 -43.83 24.25
C ASN A 9 -20.62 -43.30 24.86
N ASP A 10 -20.74 -41.98 25.07
CA ASP A 10 -22.05 -41.34 25.30
C ASP A 10 -21.97 -39.80 25.23
N ARG A 11 -22.31 -39.23 24.06
CA ARG A 11 -22.88 -37.87 23.93
C ARG A 11 -23.83 -37.79 22.72
N PRO A 12 -24.95 -37.06 22.83
CA PRO A 12 -25.98 -37.03 21.80
C PRO A 12 -25.49 -36.35 20.52
N LYS A 13 -25.75 -36.99 19.37
CA LYS A 13 -25.51 -36.43 18.04
C LYS A 13 -26.40 -35.22 17.80
N THR A 14 -25.82 -34.03 17.67
CA THR A 14 -26.45 -32.88 17.03
C THR A 14 -26.59 -33.14 15.52
N PRO A 15 -27.76 -32.88 14.90
CA PRO A 15 -27.93 -33.05 13.46
C PRO A 15 -27.25 -31.91 12.68
N PRO A 16 -26.79 -32.16 11.44
CA PRO A 16 -26.19 -31.14 10.57
C PRO A 16 -27.22 -30.10 10.09
N PRO A 17 -26.80 -28.86 9.76
CA PRO A 17 -27.70 -27.83 9.26
C PRO A 17 -28.27 -28.24 7.88
N ARG A 18 -29.60 -28.20 7.76
CA ARG A 18 -30.34 -28.38 6.49
C ARG A 18 -30.13 -27.17 5.57
N PRO A 19 -30.07 -27.37 4.24
CA PRO A 19 -30.14 -26.28 3.28
C PRO A 19 -31.54 -25.65 3.31
N LEU A 20 -31.60 -24.32 3.41
CA LEU A 20 -32.81 -23.52 3.28
C LEU A 20 -33.31 -23.61 1.84
N ALA A 21 -34.45 -24.30 1.66
CA ALA A 21 -35.24 -24.22 0.44
C ALA A 21 -35.96 -22.85 0.40
N PRO A 22 -36.17 -22.25 -0.78
CA PRO A 22 -36.88 -20.99 -0.92
C PRO A 22 -38.37 -21.20 -0.62
N GLY A 23 -38.84 -20.58 0.47
CA GLY A 23 -40.25 -20.52 0.83
C GLY A 23 -41.02 -19.63 -0.13
N GLY A 24 -42.02 -20.22 -0.79
CA GLY A 24 -43.00 -19.50 -1.58
C GLY A 24 -43.91 -18.62 -0.72
N ILE A 25 -44.16 -17.42 -1.21
CA ILE A 25 -45.25 -16.54 -0.78
C ILE A 25 -46.35 -16.66 -1.85
N PRO A 26 -47.64 -16.74 -1.47
CA PRO A 26 -48.73 -17.14 -2.36
C PRO A 26 -49.02 -16.12 -3.45
N ALA A 27 -49.26 -16.62 -4.67
CA ALA A 27 -49.89 -15.87 -5.75
C ALA A 27 -51.34 -15.57 -5.38
N ALA A 28 -51.62 -14.30 -5.07
CA ALA A 28 -52.99 -13.79 -5.05
C ALA A 28 -53.40 -13.47 -6.50
N SER A 29 -54.33 -14.28 -7.01
CA SER A 29 -55.02 -14.09 -8.28
C SER A 29 -55.88 -12.83 -8.20
N LEU A 30 -55.48 -11.76 -8.88
CA LEU A 30 -56.38 -10.66 -9.24
C LEU A 30 -56.30 -10.45 -10.75
N THR A 31 -57.35 -10.93 -11.39
CA THR A 31 -57.72 -10.69 -12.77
C THR A 31 -57.97 -9.19 -12.99
N ALA A 32 -57.09 -8.55 -13.75
CA ALA A 32 -57.38 -7.26 -14.39
C ALA A 32 -57.13 -7.45 -15.89
N GLY A 33 -58.22 -7.52 -16.66
CA GLY A 33 -58.17 -7.65 -18.11
C GLY A 33 -57.58 -6.39 -18.77
N PRO A 34 -56.87 -6.51 -19.90
CA PRO A 34 -56.43 -5.34 -20.63
C PRO A 34 -57.62 -4.70 -21.37
N ALA A 35 -57.87 -3.43 -21.04
CA ALA A 35 -58.72 -2.54 -21.82
C ALA A 35 -58.10 -2.28 -23.21
N PRO A 36 -58.91 -2.06 -24.27
CA PRO A 36 -58.43 -1.99 -25.65
C PRO A 36 -57.76 -0.64 -25.96
N ALA A 37 -56.65 -0.69 -26.71
CA ALA A 37 -56.09 0.47 -27.40
C ALA A 37 -56.99 0.88 -28.59
N PRO A 38 -57.09 2.18 -28.93
CA PRO A 38 -58.01 2.66 -29.95
C PRO A 38 -57.54 2.35 -31.37
N ALA A 39 -58.50 1.94 -32.21
CA ALA A 39 -58.34 1.76 -33.64
C ALA A 39 -58.13 3.12 -34.33
N ILE A 40 -57.04 3.25 -35.09
CA ILE A 40 -56.85 4.33 -36.06
C ILE A 40 -57.00 3.71 -37.46
N ALA A 41 -58.01 4.16 -38.19
CA ALA A 41 -58.34 3.75 -39.55
C ALA A 41 -57.29 4.22 -40.58
N PRO A 42 -57.12 3.53 -41.72
CA PRO A 42 -56.30 4.02 -42.82
C PRO A 42 -57.12 4.90 -43.76
N ALA A 43 -56.66 6.12 -44.02
CA ALA A 43 -57.14 6.94 -45.13
C ALA A 43 -56.09 6.90 -46.25
N ALA A 44 -56.48 6.36 -47.40
CA ALA A 44 -55.69 6.33 -48.62
C ALA A 44 -55.97 7.57 -49.48
N THR A 45 -54.87 8.22 -49.90
CA THR A 45 -54.57 8.77 -51.23
C THR A 45 -55.59 9.68 -51.95
N ALA A 46 -55.17 10.93 -52.21
CA ALA A 46 -55.25 11.53 -53.55
C ALA A 46 -54.24 12.70 -53.69
N LEU A 47 -53.33 12.55 -54.66
CA LEU A 47 -52.49 13.60 -55.23
C LEU A 47 -53.37 14.69 -55.87
N HIS A 48 -53.04 15.96 -55.66
CA HIS A 48 -53.14 17.01 -56.68
C HIS A 48 -51.99 18.00 -56.48
N ALA A 49 -51.19 18.18 -57.54
CA ALA A 49 -50.10 19.13 -57.61
C ALA A 49 -50.57 20.41 -58.33
N ALA A 50 -50.23 21.58 -57.78
CA ALA A 50 -49.81 22.76 -58.53
C ALA A 50 -49.11 23.76 -57.59
N PRO A 51 -48.14 24.55 -58.06
CA PRO A 51 -47.15 25.23 -57.23
C PRO A 51 -47.51 26.70 -56.99
N GLU A 52 -47.10 27.30 -55.86
CA GLU A 52 -46.85 28.74 -55.80
C GLU A 52 -46.02 29.17 -54.56
N THR A 53 -44.91 29.85 -54.87
CA THR A 53 -44.18 30.88 -54.11
C THR A 53 -43.45 30.52 -52.81
N ALA A 54 -42.12 30.66 -52.89
CA ALA A 54 -41.17 30.64 -51.79
C ALA A 54 -41.18 31.97 -50.99
N ALA A 55 -41.14 31.86 -49.66
CA ALA A 55 -40.70 32.93 -48.75
C ALA A 55 -40.06 32.32 -47.48
N PRO A 56 -39.11 33.01 -46.82
CA PRO A 56 -38.02 32.37 -46.07
C PRO A 56 -38.37 32.20 -44.57
N SER A 57 -38.82 31.00 -44.17
CA SER A 57 -39.05 30.67 -42.75
C SER A 57 -37.97 29.75 -42.14
N ALA A 58 -36.98 29.35 -42.92
CA ALA A 58 -35.98 28.35 -42.50
C ALA A 58 -34.96 28.87 -41.46
N LEU A 59 -34.65 30.17 -41.46
CA LEU A 59 -33.64 30.75 -40.56
C LEU A 59 -34.15 30.88 -39.10
N PHE A 60 -35.44 31.16 -38.89
CA PHE A 60 -36.01 31.27 -37.55
C PHE A 60 -36.27 29.90 -36.90
N SER A 61 -36.57 28.86 -37.69
CA SER A 61 -36.72 27.49 -37.18
C SER A 61 -35.38 26.86 -36.80
N ALA A 62 -34.32 27.12 -37.57
CA ALA A 62 -32.97 26.65 -37.25
C ALA A 62 -32.41 27.32 -35.97
N LEU A 63 -32.67 28.62 -35.77
CA LEU A 63 -32.24 29.34 -34.57
C LEU A 63 -33.02 28.91 -33.31
N ARG A 64 -34.31 28.59 -33.44
CA ARG A 64 -35.11 28.02 -32.34
C ARG A 64 -34.72 26.59 -32.00
N LEU A 65 -34.38 25.76 -32.99
CA LEU A 65 -33.86 24.41 -32.77
C LEU A 65 -32.48 24.45 -32.10
N ALA A 66 -31.59 25.34 -32.54
CA ALA A 66 -30.28 25.53 -31.93
C ALA A 66 -30.36 26.11 -30.51
N ALA A 67 -31.28 27.05 -30.25
CA ALA A 67 -31.53 27.58 -28.91
C ALA A 67 -32.18 26.54 -27.98
N ALA A 68 -33.08 25.69 -28.48
CA ALA A 68 -33.65 24.57 -27.72
C ALA A 68 -32.61 23.47 -27.45
N LEU A 69 -31.70 23.21 -28.38
CA LEU A 69 -30.58 22.28 -28.21
C LEU A 69 -29.55 22.84 -27.21
N ALA A 70 -29.25 24.15 -27.27
CA ALA A 70 -28.34 24.84 -26.34
C ALA A 70 -28.92 24.97 -24.92
N PHE A 71 -30.22 25.26 -24.81
CA PHE A 71 -30.95 25.29 -23.53
C PHE A 71 -31.11 23.87 -22.95
N GLY A 72 -31.30 22.87 -23.82
CA GLY A 72 -31.23 21.45 -23.47
C GLY A 72 -29.86 21.08 -22.90
N THR A 73 -28.76 21.44 -23.58
CA THR A 73 -27.40 21.16 -23.08
C THR A 73 -27.05 21.90 -21.78
N ALA A 74 -27.61 23.09 -21.55
CA ALA A 74 -27.43 23.82 -20.30
C ALA A 74 -28.23 23.24 -19.12
N LEU A 75 -29.40 22.62 -19.39
CA LEU A 75 -30.18 21.86 -18.41
C LEU A 75 -29.61 20.46 -18.14
N LEU A 76 -28.76 19.92 -19.04
CA LEU A 76 -28.02 18.67 -18.86
C LEU A 76 -26.67 18.86 -18.13
N ALA A 77 -26.33 20.05 -17.64
CA ALA A 77 -25.32 20.21 -16.61
C ALA A 77 -25.86 19.65 -15.28
N GLY A 78 -26.04 18.32 -15.22
CA GLY A 78 -26.59 17.63 -14.07
C GLY A 78 -25.67 17.81 -12.86
N CYS A 79 -26.19 18.46 -11.82
CA CYS A 79 -25.54 18.54 -10.52
C CYS A 79 -25.29 17.12 -10.00
N ALA A 80 -24.03 16.76 -9.79
CA ALA A 80 -23.70 15.53 -9.08
C ALA A 80 -24.15 15.68 -7.62
N ILE A 81 -25.00 14.77 -7.16
CA ILE A 81 -25.48 14.75 -5.78
C ILE A 81 -24.44 14.04 -4.90
N GLY A 82 -24.35 14.45 -3.64
CA GLY A 82 -23.38 13.93 -2.68
C GLY A 82 -22.35 14.97 -2.25
N PRO A 83 -21.67 14.73 -1.12
CA PRO A 83 -20.61 15.59 -0.63
C PRO A 83 -19.40 15.56 -1.56
N ASP A 84 -18.83 16.74 -1.84
CA ASP A 84 -17.53 16.80 -2.50
C ASP A 84 -16.43 16.41 -1.50
N TYR A 85 -15.44 15.69 -2.00
CA TYR A 85 -14.35 15.21 -1.15
C TYR A 85 -13.54 16.39 -0.61
N VAL A 86 -13.43 16.47 0.71
CA VAL A 86 -12.50 17.33 1.42
C VAL A 86 -11.60 16.44 2.26
N ARG A 87 -10.28 16.62 2.15
CA ARG A 87 -9.31 15.88 2.94
C ARG A 87 -9.64 16.04 4.43
N PRO A 88 -9.83 14.95 5.19
CA PRO A 88 -10.08 15.06 6.62
C PRO A 88 -8.92 15.74 7.33
N ASP A 89 -9.24 16.68 8.23
CA ASP A 89 -8.22 17.28 9.07
C ASP A 89 -7.61 16.22 10.00
N THR A 90 -6.28 16.18 10.00
CA THR A 90 -5.47 15.36 10.90
C THR A 90 -4.68 16.33 11.74
N ALA A 91 -4.87 16.27 13.06
CA ALA A 91 -4.08 17.07 14.00
C ALA A 91 -2.64 16.54 14.00
N MET A 92 -1.89 16.85 12.95
CA MET A 92 -0.47 16.54 12.85
C MET A 92 0.26 17.50 13.79
N PRO A 93 0.98 17.02 14.80
CA PRO A 93 1.84 17.91 15.58
C PRO A 93 2.81 18.56 14.61
N ALA A 94 2.97 19.89 14.75
CA ALA A 94 3.85 20.63 13.87
C ALA A 94 5.29 20.08 13.97
N ALA A 95 5.72 19.66 15.16
CA ALA A 95 7.07 19.18 15.44
C ALA A 95 7.12 17.78 16.06
N TYR A 96 8.20 17.07 15.77
CA TYR A 96 8.60 15.85 16.46
C TYR A 96 9.22 16.19 17.82
N LYS A 97 9.03 15.32 18.80
CA LYS A 97 9.51 15.47 20.17
C LYS A 97 11.01 15.23 20.28
N GLU A 98 11.54 14.32 19.46
CA GLU A 98 12.93 13.85 19.57
C GLU A 98 13.91 14.64 18.66
N ASP A 99 13.51 15.78 18.08
CA ASP A 99 14.36 16.61 17.19
C ASP A 99 14.52 18.07 17.68
N SER A 100 15.76 18.58 17.59
CA SER A 100 16.15 19.95 17.99
C SER A 100 16.48 20.88 16.80
N LEU A 101 16.51 20.36 15.56
CA LEU A 101 16.90 21.10 14.36
C LEU A 101 15.75 21.19 13.36
N TRP A 102 14.96 22.25 13.50
CA TRP A 102 13.74 22.49 12.74
C TRP A 102 13.98 23.04 11.32
N LYS A 103 13.34 22.43 10.30
CA LYS A 103 13.12 23.04 8.97
C LYS A 103 11.64 22.95 8.57
N THR A 104 11.07 24.08 8.14
CA THR A 104 9.71 24.13 7.59
C THR A 104 9.61 23.38 6.26
N ALA A 105 8.58 22.56 6.17
CA ALA A 105 8.39 21.57 5.14
C ALA A 105 7.87 22.12 3.79
N LYS A 106 8.25 21.49 2.67
CA LYS A 106 7.68 21.71 1.32
C LYS A 106 7.12 20.39 0.76
N PRO A 107 5.93 20.34 0.11
CA PRO A 107 5.35 19.12 -0.46
C PRO A 107 6.16 18.57 -1.65
N ALA A 108 6.33 17.24 -1.74
CA ALA A 108 7.07 16.57 -2.82
C ALA A 108 6.64 15.10 -3.02
N ASP A 109 5.33 14.85 -3.14
CA ASP A 109 4.75 13.50 -3.28
C ASP A 109 5.12 12.81 -4.61
N ASP A 110 5.54 13.58 -5.62
CA ASP A 110 5.82 13.11 -6.98
C ASP A 110 7.27 12.63 -7.20
N TYR A 111 8.12 12.64 -6.15
CA TYR A 111 9.55 12.34 -6.29
C TYR A 111 9.87 10.83 -6.28
N PRO A 112 10.79 10.36 -7.15
CA PRO A 112 11.25 8.98 -7.12
C PRO A 112 11.81 8.61 -5.74
N ARG A 113 11.32 7.51 -5.17
CA ARG A 113 11.72 7.02 -3.83
C ARG A 113 13.15 6.47 -3.77
N GLY A 114 13.82 6.38 -4.93
CA GLY A 114 15.23 6.02 -5.07
C GLY A 114 15.57 4.59 -4.67
N GLN A 115 16.85 4.22 -4.82
CA GLN A 115 17.41 2.98 -4.28
C GLN A 115 17.97 3.26 -2.90
N TRP A 116 17.09 3.53 -1.93
CA TRP A 116 17.45 4.00 -0.59
C TRP A 116 18.46 3.10 0.13
N TRP A 117 18.46 1.79 -0.16
CA TRP A 117 19.36 0.81 0.43
C TRP A 117 20.83 1.00 0.01
N ARG A 118 21.10 1.78 -1.04
CA ARG A 118 22.49 2.09 -1.47
C ARG A 118 23.29 2.85 -0.43
N VAL A 119 22.64 3.46 0.57
CA VAL A 119 23.34 4.14 1.67
C VAL A 119 24.19 3.18 2.51
N PHE A 120 23.86 1.89 2.51
CA PHE A 120 24.61 0.86 3.23
C PHE A 120 25.90 0.45 2.48
N HIS A 121 26.11 0.95 1.26
CA HIS A 121 27.30 0.71 0.44
C HIS A 121 27.64 -0.77 0.21
N ASP A 122 26.60 -1.61 0.10
CA ASP A 122 26.74 -3.05 -0.10
C ASP A 122 26.20 -3.50 -1.48
N ALA A 123 27.11 -4.01 -2.32
CA ALA A 123 26.78 -4.42 -3.69
C ALA A 123 25.96 -5.71 -3.78
N GLU A 124 26.06 -6.59 -2.78
CA GLU A 124 25.25 -7.81 -2.74
C GLU A 124 23.83 -7.48 -2.26
N LEU A 125 23.67 -6.54 -1.32
CA LEU A 125 22.37 -5.98 -0.97
C LEU A 125 21.68 -5.36 -2.20
N ASP A 126 22.42 -4.58 -3.00
CA ASP A 126 21.90 -4.02 -4.26
C ASP A 126 21.39 -5.12 -5.20
N ARG A 127 22.19 -6.18 -5.39
CA ARG A 127 21.84 -7.31 -6.26
C ARG A 127 20.58 -8.04 -5.76
N LEU A 128 20.47 -8.26 -4.45
CA LEU A 128 19.32 -8.90 -3.83
C LEU A 128 18.05 -8.04 -3.97
N MET A 129 18.17 -6.72 -3.79
CA MET A 129 17.07 -5.77 -3.95
C MET A 129 16.54 -5.73 -5.38
N GLU A 130 17.42 -5.76 -6.37
CA GLU A 130 17.01 -5.86 -7.76
C GLU A 130 16.25 -7.16 -8.07
N ARG A 131 16.70 -8.28 -7.50
CA ARG A 131 16.02 -9.58 -7.65
C ARG A 131 14.66 -9.54 -6.97
N LEU A 132 14.56 -9.02 -5.75
CA LEU A 132 13.30 -8.82 -5.03
C LEU A 132 12.30 -8.02 -5.88
N ASN A 133 12.72 -6.86 -6.41
CA ASN A 133 11.83 -6.02 -7.21
C ASN A 133 11.31 -6.70 -8.49
N ARG A 134 12.01 -7.72 -8.99
CA ARG A 134 11.62 -8.48 -10.20
C ARG A 134 10.87 -9.78 -9.91
N GLN A 135 11.17 -10.46 -8.80
CA GLN A 135 10.79 -11.86 -8.56
C GLN A 135 9.94 -12.07 -7.30
N ASN A 136 9.80 -11.09 -6.41
CA ASN A 136 9.02 -11.23 -5.19
C ASN A 136 7.53 -11.45 -5.48
N LEU A 137 6.98 -12.54 -4.93
CA LEU A 137 5.61 -12.97 -5.20
C LEU A 137 4.56 -12.11 -4.49
N THR A 138 4.89 -11.48 -3.35
CA THR A 138 4.01 -10.54 -2.65
C THR A 138 3.83 -9.25 -3.46
N ILE A 139 4.90 -8.74 -4.09
CA ILE A 139 4.83 -7.61 -5.02
C ILE A 139 4.02 -7.99 -6.27
N ALA A 140 4.22 -9.18 -6.82
CA ALA A 140 3.44 -9.66 -7.96
C ALA A 140 1.94 -9.80 -7.64
N GLN A 141 1.59 -10.24 -6.42
CA GLN A 141 0.21 -10.29 -5.95
C GLN A 141 -0.40 -8.89 -5.86
N ALA A 142 0.33 -7.92 -5.30
CA ALA A 142 -0.12 -6.53 -5.21
C ALA A 142 -0.29 -5.87 -6.59
N GLU A 143 0.59 -6.19 -7.56
CA GLU A 143 0.44 -5.76 -8.95
C GLU A 143 -0.85 -6.30 -9.57
N ALA A 144 -1.17 -7.57 -9.32
CA ALA A 144 -2.40 -8.17 -9.84
C ALA A 144 -3.66 -7.53 -9.22
N GLN A 145 -3.61 -7.15 -7.93
CA GLN A 145 -4.68 -6.39 -7.27
C GLN A 145 -4.84 -5.00 -7.89
N TYR A 146 -3.75 -4.34 -8.26
CA TYR A 146 -3.82 -3.06 -8.97
C TYR A 146 -4.46 -3.21 -10.36
N ARG A 147 -4.09 -4.23 -11.14
CA ARG A 147 -4.77 -4.51 -12.42
C ARG A 147 -6.25 -4.85 -12.23
N GLN A 148 -6.60 -5.54 -11.16
CA GLN A 148 -8.00 -5.79 -10.79
C GLN A 148 -8.74 -4.47 -10.53
N ALA A 149 -8.18 -3.57 -9.72
CA ALA A 149 -8.77 -2.27 -9.44
C ALA A 149 -8.97 -1.43 -10.71
N GLN A 150 -7.99 -1.41 -11.63
CA GLN A 150 -8.18 -0.77 -12.94
C GLN A 150 -9.31 -1.41 -13.76
N ALA A 151 -9.49 -2.73 -13.68
CA ALA A 151 -10.57 -3.41 -14.39
C ALA A 151 -11.94 -3.05 -13.80
N LEU A 152 -12.03 -2.92 -12.48
CA LEU A 152 -13.23 -2.45 -11.78
C LEU A 152 -13.57 -0.99 -12.14
N LEU A 153 -12.57 -0.11 -12.24
CA LEU A 153 -12.76 1.25 -12.76
C LEU A 153 -13.34 1.23 -14.18
N ARG A 154 -12.76 0.45 -15.10
CA ARG A 154 -13.31 0.32 -16.47
C ARG A 154 -14.73 -0.26 -16.50
N GLN A 155 -15.08 -1.14 -15.55
CA GLN A 155 -16.44 -1.63 -15.40
C GLN A 155 -17.39 -0.49 -14.97
N ALA A 156 -16.98 0.34 -14.01
CA ALA A 156 -17.75 1.51 -13.61
C ALA A 156 -17.91 2.52 -14.76
N GLU A 157 -16.84 2.80 -15.51
CA GLU A 157 -16.85 3.69 -16.67
C GLU A 157 -17.78 3.18 -17.78
N SER A 158 -17.90 1.86 -17.95
CA SER A 158 -18.78 1.29 -18.98
C SER A 158 -20.25 1.68 -18.81
N ALA A 159 -20.69 1.97 -17.58
CA ALA A 159 -22.04 2.42 -17.28
C ALA A 159 -22.33 3.84 -17.81
N LEU A 160 -21.30 4.63 -18.17
CA LEU A 160 -21.49 5.92 -18.83
C LEU A 160 -21.97 5.78 -20.28
N PHE A 161 -21.87 4.58 -20.87
CA PHE A 161 -22.17 4.32 -22.27
C PHE A 161 -23.39 3.41 -22.46
N PRO A 162 -24.07 3.49 -23.61
CA PRO A 162 -25.15 2.57 -23.95
C PRO A 162 -24.63 1.14 -24.09
N SER A 163 -25.39 0.17 -23.60
CA SER A 163 -25.16 -1.27 -23.81
C SER A 163 -26.02 -1.79 -24.95
N LEU A 164 -25.47 -2.69 -25.77
CA LEU A 164 -26.20 -3.38 -26.85
C LEU A 164 -26.29 -4.87 -26.53
N THR A 165 -27.51 -5.37 -26.40
CA THR A 165 -27.80 -6.80 -26.20
C THR A 165 -28.48 -7.34 -27.45
N LEU A 166 -28.07 -8.52 -27.90
CA LEU A 166 -28.71 -9.24 -29.01
C LEU A 166 -29.37 -10.51 -28.46
N ASP A 167 -30.68 -10.58 -28.60
CA ASP A 167 -31.51 -11.67 -28.10
C ASP A 167 -32.18 -12.39 -29.27
N ALA A 168 -31.96 -13.70 -29.37
CA ALA A 168 -32.68 -14.56 -30.29
C ALA A 168 -33.34 -15.70 -29.53
N GLY A 169 -34.62 -15.94 -29.80
CA GLY A 169 -35.38 -16.91 -29.02
C GLY A 169 -36.63 -17.41 -29.73
N ARG A 170 -37.07 -18.58 -29.30
CA ARG A 170 -38.35 -19.17 -29.68
C ARG A 170 -39.12 -19.51 -28.43
N THR A 171 -40.28 -18.88 -28.25
CA THR A 171 -41.20 -19.21 -27.17
C THR A 171 -42.42 -19.90 -27.76
N ARG A 172 -42.78 -21.06 -27.20
CA ARG A 172 -44.00 -21.78 -27.55
C ARG A 172 -44.81 -22.01 -26.28
N GLY A 173 -46.06 -21.59 -26.27
CA GLY A 173 -46.95 -21.73 -25.12
C GLY A 173 -48.37 -22.03 -25.56
N ALA A 174 -49.15 -22.66 -24.68
CA ALA A 174 -50.58 -22.81 -24.83
C ALA A 174 -51.29 -21.68 -24.09
N LEU A 175 -52.29 -21.05 -24.71
CA LEU A 175 -53.12 -20.05 -24.01
C LEU A 175 -54.36 -20.75 -23.42
N SER A 176 -54.40 -20.95 -22.10
CA SER A 176 -55.56 -21.45 -21.34
C SER A 176 -56.06 -22.88 -21.68
N SER A 177 -56.64 -23.57 -20.70
CA SER A 177 -57.27 -24.90 -20.87
C SER A 177 -58.49 -24.88 -21.79
N ASN A 178 -59.08 -23.70 -22.04
CA ASN A 178 -60.27 -23.53 -22.87
C ASN A 178 -59.97 -23.11 -24.31
N SER A 179 -58.69 -22.94 -24.67
CA SER A 179 -58.29 -22.69 -26.05
C SER A 179 -57.12 -23.60 -26.43
N SER A 180 -57.32 -24.43 -27.45
CA SER A 180 -56.28 -25.31 -28.03
C SER A 180 -55.23 -24.52 -28.83
N ALA A 181 -55.17 -23.19 -28.66
CA ALA A 181 -54.32 -22.31 -29.44
C ALA A 181 -52.88 -22.39 -28.92
N LEU A 182 -52.05 -23.07 -29.71
CA LEU A 182 -50.61 -23.05 -29.54
C LEU A 182 -50.08 -21.76 -30.16
N SER A 183 -49.50 -20.89 -29.33
CA SER A 183 -48.79 -19.69 -29.79
C SER A 183 -47.31 -20.00 -29.89
N THR A 184 -46.74 -19.77 -31.07
CA THR A 184 -45.29 -19.80 -31.28
C THR A 184 -44.86 -18.38 -31.61
N ARG A 185 -43.84 -17.87 -30.93
CA ARG A 185 -43.19 -16.60 -31.22
C ARG A 185 -41.70 -16.87 -31.43
N ASN A 186 -41.21 -16.56 -32.62
CA ASN A 186 -39.79 -16.53 -32.92
C ASN A 186 -39.37 -15.07 -32.96
N GLN A 187 -38.25 -14.73 -32.33
CA GLN A 187 -37.75 -13.36 -32.26
C GLN A 187 -36.23 -13.31 -32.41
N ALA A 188 -35.76 -12.27 -33.06
CA ALA A 188 -34.35 -11.88 -33.16
C ALA A 188 -34.30 -10.35 -33.00
N ILE A 189 -33.92 -9.87 -31.82
CA ILE A 189 -34.06 -8.49 -31.38
C ILE A 189 -32.70 -8.00 -30.88
N GLY A 190 -32.32 -6.80 -31.30
CA GLY A 190 -31.27 -6.01 -30.65
C GLY A 190 -31.89 -4.95 -29.75
N THR A 191 -31.37 -4.81 -28.54
CA THR A 191 -31.77 -3.83 -27.55
C THR A 191 -30.58 -2.96 -27.18
N LEU A 192 -30.65 -1.67 -27.50
CA LEU A 192 -29.77 -0.64 -26.99
C LEU A 192 -30.39 -0.07 -25.71
N SER A 193 -29.67 -0.08 -24.59
CA SER A 193 -30.13 0.47 -23.31
C SER A 193 -29.07 1.35 -22.67
N TRP A 194 -29.47 2.56 -22.25
CA TRP A 194 -28.58 3.54 -21.63
C TRP A 194 -29.28 4.24 -20.47
N GLU A 195 -28.62 4.30 -19.33
CA GLU A 195 -29.10 5.10 -18.20
C GLU A 195 -28.47 6.49 -18.25
N VAL A 196 -29.32 7.52 -18.27
CA VAL A 196 -28.89 8.91 -18.33
C VAL A 196 -28.55 9.37 -16.91
N ASP A 197 -27.28 9.72 -16.69
CA ASP A 197 -26.77 10.12 -15.37
C ASP A 197 -27.13 11.58 -14.99
N LEU A 198 -28.42 11.84 -14.79
CA LEU A 198 -28.95 13.16 -14.44
C LEU A 198 -28.47 13.64 -13.06
N TRP A 199 -28.36 12.72 -12.10
CA TRP A 199 -28.10 13.00 -10.68
C TRP A 199 -26.66 12.74 -10.26
N GLY A 200 -25.82 12.23 -11.17
CA GLY A 200 -24.41 11.97 -10.90
C GLY A 200 -24.13 10.62 -10.23
N GLY A 201 -25.11 9.72 -10.09
CA GLY A 201 -24.90 8.41 -9.47
C GLY A 201 -23.84 7.58 -10.20
N ILE A 202 -23.85 7.58 -11.54
CA ILE A 202 -22.87 6.85 -12.34
C ILE A 202 -21.50 7.55 -12.27
N ARG A 203 -21.46 8.89 -12.41
CA ARG A 203 -20.22 9.68 -12.27
C ARG A 203 -19.58 9.52 -10.90
N ARG A 204 -20.34 9.52 -9.80
CA ARG A 204 -19.84 9.26 -8.44
C ARG A 204 -19.33 7.83 -8.28
N ASN A 205 -19.94 6.85 -8.94
CA ASN A 205 -19.42 5.47 -8.95
C ASN A 205 -18.09 5.35 -9.72
N VAL A 206 -17.92 6.13 -10.80
CA VAL A 206 -16.63 6.25 -11.51
C VAL A 206 -15.59 6.93 -10.63
N GLU A 207 -15.94 8.04 -9.97
CA GLU A 207 -15.08 8.75 -9.01
C GLU A 207 -14.60 7.80 -7.87
N ALA A 208 -15.51 6.97 -7.35
CA ALA A 208 -15.15 5.93 -6.38
C ALA A 208 -14.15 4.93 -6.96
N GLY A 209 -14.38 4.45 -8.19
CA GLY A 209 -13.45 3.56 -8.89
C GLY A 209 -12.07 4.17 -9.17
N GLU A 210 -12.01 5.48 -9.49
CA GLU A 210 -10.77 6.21 -9.70
C GLU A 210 -9.96 6.31 -8.40
N ALA A 211 -10.64 6.66 -7.30
CA ALA A 211 -10.06 6.70 -5.97
C ALA A 211 -9.59 5.30 -5.51
N GLY A 212 -10.37 4.25 -5.75
CA GLY A 212 -9.99 2.86 -5.44
C GLY A 212 -8.77 2.38 -6.25
N ALA A 213 -8.69 2.73 -7.54
CA ALA A 213 -7.52 2.44 -8.36
C ALA A 213 -6.27 3.20 -7.88
N ALA A 214 -6.43 4.48 -7.49
CA ALA A 214 -5.36 5.29 -6.89
C ALA A 214 -4.91 4.74 -5.53
N ALA A 215 -5.83 4.24 -4.70
CA ALA A 215 -5.50 3.58 -3.44
C ALA A 215 -4.71 2.29 -3.69
N SER A 216 -5.07 1.52 -4.72
CA SER A 216 -4.43 0.24 -5.03
C SER A 216 -2.98 0.40 -5.53
N ILE A 217 -2.69 1.42 -6.34
CA ILE A 217 -1.29 1.70 -6.74
C ILE A 217 -0.44 2.16 -5.55
N ALA A 218 -0.98 3.01 -4.69
CA ALA A 218 -0.28 3.43 -3.47
C ALA A 218 -0.03 2.23 -2.53
N GLN A 219 -0.99 1.31 -2.41
CA GLN A 219 -0.82 0.06 -1.66
C GLN A 219 0.29 -0.83 -2.25
N LEU A 220 0.40 -0.93 -3.58
CA LEU A 220 1.50 -1.64 -4.23
C LEU A 220 2.86 -1.05 -3.86
N ASP A 221 2.99 0.27 -3.85
CA ASP A 221 4.23 0.94 -3.45
C ASP A 221 4.55 0.73 -1.96
N ALA A 222 3.53 0.73 -1.09
CA ALA A 222 3.70 0.43 0.34
C ALA A 222 4.20 -1.01 0.57
N ILE A 223 3.59 -1.98 -0.14
CA ILE A 223 4.00 -3.38 -0.09
C ILE A 223 5.43 -3.53 -0.61
N ARG A 224 5.78 -2.88 -1.72
CA ARG A 224 7.15 -2.90 -2.25
C ARG A 224 8.15 -2.38 -1.23
N LEU A 225 7.89 -1.22 -0.61
CA LEU A 225 8.76 -0.64 0.40
C LEU A 225 8.91 -1.57 1.62
N SER A 226 7.81 -2.17 2.09
CA SER A 226 7.82 -3.13 3.19
C SER A 226 8.65 -4.38 2.88
N GLN A 227 8.50 -4.94 1.67
CA GLN A 227 9.29 -6.10 1.23
C GLN A 227 10.79 -5.76 1.11
N GLN A 228 11.13 -4.57 0.61
CA GLN A 228 12.51 -4.09 0.56
C GLN A 228 13.09 -3.94 1.98
N ALA A 229 12.34 -3.33 2.91
CA ALA A 229 12.78 -3.17 4.30
C ALA A 229 13.01 -4.53 4.98
N GLN A 230 12.10 -5.50 4.79
CA GLN A 230 12.26 -6.85 5.32
C GLN A 230 13.52 -7.55 4.80
N LEU A 231 13.79 -7.44 3.50
CA LEU A 231 15.00 -8.00 2.89
C LEU A 231 16.27 -7.32 3.42
N ALA A 232 16.31 -5.98 3.49
CA ALA A 232 17.46 -5.24 4.00
C ALA A 232 17.77 -5.64 5.45
N THR A 233 16.76 -5.68 6.32
CA THR A 233 16.93 -6.08 7.72
C THR A 233 17.47 -7.51 7.81
N ALA A 234 16.87 -8.46 7.09
CA ALA A 234 17.32 -9.86 7.12
C ALA A 234 18.76 -10.02 6.62
N TYR A 235 19.14 -9.29 5.56
CA TYR A 235 20.49 -9.33 4.99
C TYR A 235 21.54 -8.70 5.93
N LEU A 236 21.26 -7.52 6.48
CA LEU A 236 22.16 -6.85 7.42
C LEU A 236 22.31 -7.65 8.72
N GLU A 237 21.23 -8.26 9.20
CA GLU A 237 21.29 -9.17 10.35
C GLU A 237 22.12 -10.44 10.05
N LEU A 238 22.06 -10.95 8.82
CA LEU A 238 22.87 -12.09 8.38
C LEU A 238 24.35 -11.72 8.43
N ILE A 239 24.73 -10.57 7.87
CA ILE A 239 26.11 -10.08 7.93
C ILE A 239 26.58 -9.97 9.38
N VAL A 240 25.81 -9.32 10.26
CA VAL A 240 26.19 -9.18 11.67
C VAL A 240 26.30 -10.54 12.37
N THR A 241 25.45 -11.50 11.99
CA THR A 241 25.49 -12.87 12.51
C THR A 241 26.73 -13.63 12.05
N ASP A 242 27.20 -13.45 10.81
CA ASP A 242 28.46 -14.02 10.33
C ASP A 242 29.65 -13.54 11.17
N ARG A 243 29.67 -12.24 11.49
CA ARG A 243 30.69 -11.64 12.36
C ARG A 243 30.63 -12.20 13.78
N GLN A 244 29.42 -12.42 14.30
CA GLN A 244 29.21 -13.04 15.61
C GLN A 244 29.72 -14.51 15.62
N ILE A 245 29.42 -15.29 14.57
CA ILE A 245 29.89 -16.68 14.44
C ILE A 245 31.42 -16.73 14.46
N ALA A 246 32.08 -15.88 13.67
CA ALA A 246 33.54 -15.83 13.63
C ALA A 246 34.17 -15.54 15.01
N ARG A 247 33.54 -14.69 15.82
CA ARG A 247 33.98 -14.40 17.21
C ARG A 247 33.71 -15.52 18.20
N LEU A 248 32.60 -16.24 18.03
CA LEU A 248 32.30 -17.41 18.85
C LEU A 248 33.25 -18.56 18.55
N GLU A 249 33.59 -18.80 17.27
CA GLU A 249 34.58 -19.80 16.86
C GLU A 249 35.99 -19.47 17.38
N GLU A 250 36.39 -18.20 17.37
CA GLU A 250 37.63 -17.73 18.01
C GLU A 250 37.61 -18.02 19.53
N SER A 251 36.47 -17.78 20.19
CA SER A 251 36.28 -18.06 21.61
C SER A 251 36.33 -19.55 21.93
N GLU A 252 35.75 -20.42 21.10
CA GLU A 252 35.87 -21.88 21.23
C GLU A 252 37.33 -22.34 21.18
N LYS A 253 38.13 -21.79 20.27
CA LYS A 253 39.55 -22.13 20.17
C LYS A 253 40.29 -21.76 21.46
N LEU A 254 40.06 -20.56 21.99
CA LEU A 254 40.68 -20.11 23.25
C LEU A 254 40.24 -20.95 24.45
N LEU A 255 38.98 -21.38 24.49
CA LEU A 255 38.45 -22.26 25.53
C LEU A 255 39.03 -23.68 25.43
N ALA A 256 39.22 -24.21 24.21
CA ALA A 256 39.87 -25.49 23.99
C ALA A 256 41.35 -25.48 24.42
N GLU A 257 42.06 -24.38 24.17
CA GLU A 257 43.43 -24.17 24.66
C GLU A 257 43.46 -24.10 26.21
N SER A 258 42.48 -23.42 26.82
CA SER A 258 42.34 -23.34 28.27
C SER A 258 42.07 -24.71 28.90
N LEU A 259 41.15 -25.49 28.33
CA LEU A 259 40.88 -26.88 28.76
C LEU A 259 42.13 -27.75 28.68
N LYS A 260 42.89 -27.66 27.57
CA LYS A 260 44.14 -28.41 27.42
C LYS A 260 45.16 -28.04 28.49
N LEU A 261 45.29 -26.74 28.82
CA LEU A 261 46.15 -26.27 29.89
C LEU A 261 45.71 -26.83 31.25
N THR A 262 44.42 -26.78 31.57
CA THR A 262 43.86 -27.29 32.83
C THR A 262 44.04 -28.81 32.95
N GLN A 263 43.85 -29.56 31.85
CA GLN A 263 44.09 -31.01 31.81
C GLN A 263 45.56 -31.34 32.09
N ASN A 264 46.50 -30.59 31.51
CA ASN A 264 47.93 -30.77 31.76
C ASN A 264 48.28 -30.51 33.24
N GLN A 265 47.70 -29.48 33.84
CA GLN A 265 47.89 -29.17 35.26
C GLN A 265 47.28 -30.26 36.17
N TYR A 266 46.12 -30.82 35.80
CA TYR A 266 45.50 -31.93 36.52
C TYR A 266 46.38 -33.17 36.49
N ASN A 267 46.91 -33.53 35.31
CA ASN A 267 47.82 -34.65 35.14
C ASN A 267 49.14 -34.47 35.93
N ALA A 268 49.54 -33.22 36.19
CA ALA A 268 50.67 -32.87 37.04
C ALA A 268 50.31 -32.78 38.54
N GLY A 269 49.04 -33.01 38.92
CA GLY A 269 48.55 -32.95 40.30
C GLY A 269 48.39 -31.54 40.87
N LEU A 270 48.34 -30.50 40.02
CA LEU A 270 48.30 -29.08 40.43
C LEU A 270 46.88 -28.53 40.59
N VAL A 271 45.88 -29.12 39.94
CA VAL A 271 44.47 -28.72 40.01
C VAL A 271 43.57 -29.93 40.20
N SER A 272 42.33 -29.72 40.63
CA SER A 272 41.32 -30.77 40.81
C SER A 272 40.59 -31.12 39.51
N ASP A 273 40.01 -32.32 39.46
CA ASP A 273 39.15 -32.76 38.35
C ASP A 273 37.95 -31.83 38.14
N ALA A 274 37.46 -31.19 39.21
CA ALA A 274 36.41 -30.18 39.12
C ALA A 274 36.78 -28.99 38.21
N SER A 275 38.06 -28.59 38.17
CA SER A 275 38.52 -27.52 37.27
C SER A 275 38.50 -27.97 35.81
N VAL A 276 38.85 -29.24 35.55
CA VAL A 276 38.77 -29.84 34.21
C VAL A 276 37.32 -29.91 33.74
N ALA A 277 36.42 -30.41 34.60
CA ALA A 277 35.00 -30.49 34.29
C ALA A 277 34.37 -29.11 34.04
N GLN A 278 34.77 -28.07 34.78
CA GLN A 278 34.35 -26.70 34.53
C GLN A 278 34.83 -26.19 33.17
N ALA A 279 36.09 -26.44 32.82
CA ALA A 279 36.65 -26.04 31.52
C ALA A 279 35.99 -26.75 30.35
N GLU A 280 35.71 -28.05 30.50
CA GLU A 280 34.99 -28.83 29.51
C GLU A 280 33.55 -28.32 29.34
N SER A 281 32.86 -28.07 30.44
CA SER A 281 31.51 -27.50 30.43
C SER A 281 31.46 -26.17 29.68
N GLN A 282 32.41 -25.27 29.95
CA GLN A 282 32.45 -23.96 29.28
C GLN A 282 32.71 -24.07 27.78
N LEU A 283 33.61 -24.97 27.35
CA LEU A 283 33.82 -25.25 25.92
C LEU A 283 32.53 -25.77 25.26
N LYS A 284 31.81 -26.67 25.92
CA LYS A 284 30.55 -27.23 25.40
C LYS A 284 29.44 -26.18 25.29
N ILE A 285 29.36 -25.26 26.25
CA ILE A 285 28.43 -24.11 26.20
C ILE A 285 28.76 -23.21 25.01
N ALA A 286 30.03 -22.88 24.78
CA ALA A 286 30.44 -22.06 23.63
C ALA A 286 30.14 -22.76 22.29
N GLN A 287 30.41 -24.07 22.20
CA GLN A 287 30.06 -24.89 21.02
C GLN A 287 28.56 -24.87 20.72
N ALA A 288 27.72 -24.95 21.75
CA ALA A 288 26.27 -24.83 21.59
C ALA A 288 25.86 -23.44 21.09
N ALA A 289 26.41 -22.36 21.67
CA ALA A 289 26.11 -20.99 21.24
C ALA A 289 26.50 -20.72 19.77
N THR A 290 27.61 -21.27 19.29
CA THR A 290 28.00 -21.19 17.87
C THR A 290 27.01 -21.91 16.96
N LEU A 291 26.54 -23.09 17.37
CA LEU A 291 25.52 -23.82 16.60
C LEU A 291 24.20 -23.04 16.54
N ASP A 292 23.81 -22.39 17.63
CA ASP A 292 22.62 -21.53 17.65
C ASP A 292 22.76 -20.33 16.71
N ALA A 293 23.93 -19.67 16.70
CA ALA A 293 24.22 -18.58 15.77
C ALA A 293 24.21 -19.04 14.30
N LYS A 294 24.78 -20.23 14.01
CA LYS A 294 24.74 -20.85 12.68
C LYS A 294 23.31 -21.18 12.24
N LEU A 295 22.47 -21.66 13.15
CA LEU A 295 21.05 -21.88 12.87
C LEU A 295 20.33 -20.56 12.54
N ALA A 296 20.61 -19.48 13.28
CA ALA A 296 20.06 -18.16 12.99
C ALA A 296 20.47 -17.67 11.58
N ARG A 297 21.75 -17.80 11.22
CA ARG A 297 22.25 -17.48 9.87
C ARG A 297 21.49 -18.24 8.77
N VAL A 298 21.32 -19.55 8.92
CA VAL A 298 20.58 -20.40 7.96
C VAL A 298 19.11 -19.93 7.83
N ARG A 299 18.47 -19.55 8.93
CA ARG A 299 17.08 -19.03 8.88
C ARG A 299 16.98 -17.70 8.13
N LEU A 300 17.94 -16.80 8.32
CA LEU A 300 18.00 -15.52 7.61
C LEU A 300 18.23 -15.75 6.10
N GLU A 301 19.11 -16.67 5.73
CA GLU A 301 19.37 -17.05 4.34
C GLU A 301 18.12 -17.62 3.66
N HIS A 302 17.38 -18.49 4.35
CA HIS A 302 16.10 -18.99 3.86
C HIS A 302 15.06 -17.88 3.71
N ALA A 303 14.99 -16.92 4.64
CA ALA A 303 14.08 -15.79 4.57
C ALA A 303 14.40 -14.88 3.37
N ILE A 304 15.69 -14.64 3.11
CA ILE A 304 16.17 -13.89 1.94
C ILE A 304 15.79 -14.62 0.64
N ALA A 305 15.99 -15.94 0.57
CA ALA A 305 15.64 -16.76 -0.60
C ALA A 305 14.13 -16.66 -0.93
N VAL A 306 13.27 -16.78 0.08
CA VAL A 306 11.81 -16.62 -0.11
C VAL A 306 11.45 -15.20 -0.53
N SER A 307 12.11 -14.18 0.04
CA SER A 307 11.86 -12.77 -0.30
C SER A 307 12.21 -12.42 -1.74
N ILE A 308 13.15 -13.15 -2.36
CA ILE A 308 13.51 -12.99 -3.77
C ILE A 308 12.81 -14.01 -4.70
N GLY A 309 11.83 -14.77 -4.19
CA GLY A 309 11.02 -15.69 -4.98
C GLY A 309 11.70 -17.01 -5.34
N GLU A 310 12.72 -17.42 -4.58
CA GLU A 310 13.46 -18.66 -4.82
C GLU A 310 13.23 -19.70 -3.72
N ALA A 311 13.42 -20.98 -4.05
CA ALA A 311 13.43 -22.03 -3.07
C ALA A 311 14.66 -21.89 -2.15
N PRO A 312 14.55 -22.11 -0.83
CA PRO A 312 15.67 -21.95 0.10
C PRO A 312 16.93 -22.72 -0.28
N ALA A 313 16.78 -23.90 -0.91
CA ALA A 313 17.91 -24.73 -1.35
C ALA A 313 18.68 -24.18 -2.58
N ALA A 314 18.13 -23.18 -3.28
CA ALA A 314 18.72 -22.61 -4.50
C ALA A 314 19.62 -21.39 -4.24
N LEU A 315 19.50 -20.78 -3.06
CA LEU A 315 20.33 -19.65 -2.66
C LEU A 315 21.48 -20.14 -1.79
N THR A 316 22.68 -19.65 -2.07
CA THR A 316 23.82 -19.78 -1.16
C THR A 316 24.53 -18.44 -1.07
N LEU A 317 24.57 -17.85 0.12
CA LEU A 317 25.28 -16.61 0.40
C LEU A 317 26.65 -16.91 1.03
N SER A 318 27.67 -16.20 0.56
CA SER A 318 29.03 -16.30 1.12
C SER A 318 29.11 -15.59 2.47
N ASP A 319 29.95 -16.12 3.38
CA ASP A 319 30.16 -15.52 4.70
C ASP A 319 30.76 -14.12 4.57
N ALA A 320 30.17 -13.16 5.28
CA ALA A 320 30.67 -11.79 5.30
C ALA A 320 31.99 -11.68 6.07
N THR A 321 33.00 -11.08 5.43
CA THR A 321 34.35 -10.91 6.02
C THR A 321 34.56 -9.52 6.63
N GLU A 322 33.79 -8.53 6.19
CA GLU A 322 33.85 -7.13 6.64
C GLU A 322 32.64 -6.77 7.51
N ASP A 323 32.81 -5.77 8.37
CA ASP A 323 31.70 -5.23 9.15
C ASP A 323 30.86 -4.32 8.22
N PRO A 324 29.51 -4.41 8.27
CA PRO A 324 28.64 -3.60 7.42
C PRO A 324 28.73 -2.12 7.80
N TYR A 325 28.61 -1.23 6.80
CA TYR A 325 28.60 0.21 7.03
C TYR A 325 27.25 0.64 7.62
N LEU A 326 27.27 1.24 8.81
CA LEU A 326 26.09 1.83 9.44
C LEU A 326 25.98 3.30 9.02
N PRO A 327 24.94 3.68 8.24
CA PRO A 327 24.77 5.06 7.80
C PRO A 327 24.32 5.96 8.95
N HIS A 328 24.87 7.16 9.03
CA HIS A 328 24.36 8.19 9.94
C HIS A 328 23.21 8.94 9.27
N ILE A 329 22.00 8.83 9.81
CA ILE A 329 20.80 9.50 9.30
C ILE A 329 20.64 10.83 10.04
N PRO A 330 20.77 12.00 9.37
CA PRO A 330 20.72 13.29 10.05
C PRO A 330 19.33 13.59 10.62
N ALA A 331 19.29 14.24 11.78
CA ALA A 331 18.08 14.81 12.39
C ALA A 331 17.52 15.96 11.53
N GLY A 332 16.20 16.15 11.49
CA GLY A 332 15.54 17.18 10.67
C GLY A 332 14.55 16.67 9.62
N ILE A 333 13.82 15.57 9.88
CA ILE A 333 12.82 15.00 8.96
C ILE A 333 11.55 15.89 8.99
N PRO A 334 11.17 16.59 7.91
CA PRO A 334 9.96 17.39 7.92
C PRO A 334 8.72 16.52 8.06
N SER A 335 7.70 16.99 8.79
CA SER A 335 6.41 16.28 8.94
C SER A 335 5.65 16.07 7.62
N THR A 336 6.07 16.72 6.52
CA THR A 336 5.56 16.42 5.17
C THR A 336 6.15 15.14 4.56
N LEU A 337 7.23 14.57 5.11
CA LEU A 337 7.72 13.27 4.65
C LEU A 337 6.69 12.15 4.92
N LEU A 338 5.75 12.37 5.84
CA LEU A 338 4.59 11.49 6.02
C LEU A 338 3.63 11.52 4.82
N GLN A 339 3.51 12.65 4.10
CA GLN A 339 2.68 12.72 2.89
C GLN A 339 3.30 11.89 1.75
N ARG A 340 4.61 11.65 1.80
CA ARG A 340 5.27 10.73 0.87
C ARG A 340 4.93 9.28 1.16
N ARG A 341 4.50 8.89 2.37
CA ARG A 341 4.35 7.45 2.66
C ARG A 341 3.20 6.84 1.83
N PRO A 342 3.44 5.73 1.09
CA PRO A 342 2.42 5.18 0.20
C PRO A 342 1.23 4.57 0.95
N ASP A 343 1.41 4.13 2.20
CA ASP A 343 0.35 3.60 3.06
C ASP A 343 -0.64 4.70 3.50
N ILE A 344 -0.14 5.89 3.87
CA ILE A 344 -0.97 7.07 4.18
C ILE A 344 -1.73 7.53 2.93
N ALA A 345 -1.05 7.60 1.78
CA ALA A 345 -1.69 7.93 0.51
C ALA A 345 -2.79 6.91 0.17
N ALA A 346 -2.54 5.62 0.31
CA ALA A 346 -3.55 4.58 0.08
C ALA A 346 -4.77 4.75 1.02
N ALA A 347 -4.53 5.00 2.31
CA ALA A 347 -5.59 5.23 3.29
C ALA A 347 -6.43 6.47 2.94
N GLU A 348 -5.81 7.59 2.57
CA GLU A 348 -6.53 8.79 2.13
C GLU A 348 -7.40 8.54 0.91
N ARG A 349 -6.88 7.82 -0.10
CA ARG A 349 -7.64 7.51 -1.32
C ARG A 349 -8.83 6.59 -1.04
N ARG A 350 -8.75 5.70 -0.04
CA ARG A 350 -9.91 4.93 0.43
C ARG A 350 -10.98 5.82 1.09
N VAL A 351 -10.59 6.89 1.78
CA VAL A 351 -11.56 7.88 2.28
C VAL A 351 -12.27 8.58 1.12
N ALA A 352 -11.53 8.95 0.07
CA ALA A 352 -12.11 9.56 -1.12
C ALA A 352 -13.08 8.60 -1.84
N GLU A 353 -12.71 7.32 -1.96
CA GLU A 353 -13.59 6.27 -2.49
C GLU A 353 -14.89 6.16 -1.69
N ALA A 354 -14.80 6.05 -0.36
CA ALA A 354 -15.97 5.96 0.52
C ALA A 354 -16.85 7.22 0.44
N ASN A 355 -16.24 8.42 0.34
CA ASN A 355 -16.97 9.67 0.16
C ASN A 355 -17.81 9.68 -1.12
N ALA A 356 -17.22 9.23 -2.24
CA ALA A 356 -17.93 9.17 -3.52
C ALA A 356 -19.12 8.18 -3.47
N LEU A 357 -18.97 7.06 -2.75
CA LEU A 357 -20.05 6.08 -2.55
C LEU A 357 -21.25 6.63 -1.76
N ILE A 358 -21.06 7.62 -0.88
CA ILE A 358 -22.19 8.34 -0.25
C ILE A 358 -23.04 9.02 -1.34
N GLY A 359 -22.40 9.65 -2.33
CA GLY A 359 -23.08 10.27 -3.46
C GLY A 359 -23.86 9.25 -4.30
N VAL A 360 -23.31 8.05 -4.51
CA VAL A 360 -24.00 6.93 -5.17
C VAL A 360 -25.25 6.53 -4.39
N ALA A 361 -25.15 6.32 -3.08
CA ALA A 361 -26.29 5.97 -2.23
C ALA A 361 -27.37 7.07 -2.20
N GLN A 362 -26.97 8.34 -2.11
CA GLN A 362 -27.90 9.47 -2.14
C GLN A 362 -28.60 9.64 -3.49
N SER A 363 -27.93 9.33 -4.61
CA SER A 363 -28.52 9.41 -5.94
C SER A 363 -29.71 8.44 -6.12
N ALA A 364 -29.73 7.32 -5.39
CA ALA A 364 -30.80 6.32 -5.44
C ALA A 364 -32.16 6.82 -4.92
N PHE A 365 -32.22 7.97 -4.25
CA PHE A 365 -33.48 8.63 -3.88
C PHE A 365 -34.19 9.31 -5.06
N PHE A 366 -33.48 9.53 -6.17
CA PHE A 366 -33.98 10.26 -7.32
C PHE A 366 -34.45 9.31 -8.43
N PRO A 367 -35.32 9.76 -9.36
CA PRO A 367 -35.81 8.92 -10.44
C PRO A 367 -34.70 8.56 -11.43
N SER A 368 -34.57 7.30 -11.81
CA SER A 368 -33.68 6.89 -12.90
C SER A 368 -34.35 7.11 -14.25
N LEU A 369 -33.60 7.64 -15.23
CA LEU A 369 -34.04 7.82 -16.61
C LEU A 369 -33.26 6.85 -17.51
N THR A 370 -33.95 5.85 -18.05
CA THR A 370 -33.36 4.91 -19.01
C THR A 370 -33.88 5.22 -20.41
N LEU A 371 -32.98 5.34 -21.38
CA LEU A 371 -33.27 5.41 -22.81
C LEU A 371 -33.07 4.04 -23.42
N SER A 372 -34.14 3.48 -23.99
CA SER A 372 -34.08 2.19 -24.68
C SER A 372 -34.50 2.33 -26.13
N ALA A 373 -33.75 1.68 -27.01
CA ALA A 373 -34.12 1.49 -28.40
C ALA A 373 -34.05 0.00 -28.74
N THR A 374 -35.15 -0.57 -29.21
CA THR A 374 -35.19 -1.96 -29.68
C THR A 374 -35.45 -2.00 -31.17
N GLY A 375 -34.87 -2.99 -31.85
CA GLY A 375 -35.10 -3.22 -33.26
C GLY A 375 -34.85 -4.69 -33.60
N GLY A 376 -35.65 -5.25 -34.49
CA GLY A 376 -35.45 -6.64 -34.91
C GLY A 376 -36.64 -7.22 -35.64
N TRP A 377 -36.82 -8.52 -35.50
CA TRP A 377 -37.89 -9.29 -36.12
C TRP A 377 -38.61 -10.15 -35.10
N SER A 378 -39.93 -10.22 -35.20
CA SER A 378 -40.78 -11.09 -34.39
C SER A 378 -41.92 -11.65 -35.24
N GLY A 379 -42.05 -12.98 -35.29
CA GLY A 379 -43.07 -13.64 -36.11
C GLY A 379 -43.40 -15.07 -35.68
N PRO A 380 -44.54 -15.63 -36.14
CA PRO A 380 -45.00 -16.97 -35.76
C PRO A 380 -44.25 -18.10 -36.47
N SER A 381 -43.72 -17.83 -37.66
CA SER A 381 -42.94 -18.74 -38.50
C SER A 381 -41.46 -18.37 -38.44
N PHE A 382 -40.58 -19.37 -38.34
CA PHE A 382 -39.13 -19.16 -38.43
C PHE A 382 -38.69 -18.88 -39.86
N GLY A 383 -39.32 -19.52 -40.86
CA GLY A 383 -38.95 -19.39 -42.28
C GLY A 383 -39.19 -17.99 -42.83
N ASP A 384 -40.17 -17.27 -42.28
CA ASP A 384 -40.53 -15.92 -42.72
C ASP A 384 -40.03 -14.84 -41.75
N LEU A 385 -39.20 -15.19 -40.76
CA LEU A 385 -38.83 -14.29 -39.67
C LEU A 385 -38.17 -13.00 -40.19
N PHE A 386 -37.22 -13.11 -41.12
CA PHE A 386 -36.48 -11.98 -41.69
C PHE A 386 -37.20 -11.32 -42.88
N THR A 387 -38.50 -11.10 -42.76
CA THR A 387 -39.31 -10.40 -43.77
C THR A 387 -39.73 -9.02 -43.28
N VAL A 388 -40.03 -8.10 -44.21
CA VAL A 388 -40.44 -6.72 -43.88
C VAL A 388 -41.64 -6.67 -42.93
N PRO A 389 -42.70 -7.50 -43.09
CA PRO A 389 -43.86 -7.46 -42.18
C PRO A 389 -43.55 -7.87 -40.74
N ASN A 390 -42.51 -8.68 -40.51
CA ASN A 390 -42.12 -9.15 -39.18
C ASN A 390 -41.13 -8.20 -38.49
N ARG A 391 -40.74 -7.08 -39.13
CA ARG A 391 -39.83 -6.08 -38.56
C ARG A 391 -40.53 -5.27 -37.47
N ILE A 392 -39.90 -5.20 -36.30
CA ILE A 392 -40.36 -4.41 -35.16
C ILE A 392 -39.28 -3.43 -34.73
N TRP A 393 -39.69 -2.29 -34.18
CA TRP A 393 -38.81 -1.33 -33.52
C TRP A 393 -39.58 -0.57 -32.44
N SER A 394 -38.88 -0.13 -31.41
CA SER A 394 -39.39 0.83 -30.43
C SER A 394 -38.26 1.72 -29.96
N ILE A 395 -38.58 2.95 -29.61
CA ILE A 395 -37.66 3.87 -28.94
C ILE A 395 -38.46 4.66 -27.92
N GLY A 396 -37.93 4.79 -26.71
CA GLY A 396 -38.60 5.58 -25.70
C GLY A 396 -37.82 5.69 -24.40
N PRO A 397 -38.00 6.80 -23.67
CA PRO A 397 -37.54 6.91 -22.31
C PRO A 397 -38.43 6.09 -21.36
N ALA A 398 -37.83 5.53 -20.32
CA ALA A 398 -38.49 5.00 -19.14
C ALA A 398 -37.98 5.77 -17.92
N ILE A 399 -38.89 6.25 -17.09
CA ILE A 399 -38.55 6.91 -15.82
C ILE A 399 -39.09 6.04 -14.69
N ALA A 400 -38.23 5.64 -13.77
CA ALA A 400 -38.59 4.86 -12.61
C ALA A 400 -38.26 5.62 -11.33
N LEU A 401 -39.22 5.70 -10.40
CA LEU A 401 -39.03 6.27 -9.07
C LEU A 401 -39.59 5.30 -8.03
N SER A 402 -38.72 4.79 -7.17
CA SER A 402 -39.17 4.00 -6.03
C SER A 402 -39.77 4.94 -4.97
N VAL A 403 -41.08 4.84 -4.73
CA VAL A 403 -41.80 5.71 -3.77
C VAL A 403 -41.77 5.12 -2.36
N PHE A 404 -41.77 3.80 -2.22
CA PHE A 404 -41.73 3.09 -0.95
C PHE A 404 -40.84 1.85 -1.05
N ASP A 405 -39.90 1.72 -0.12
CA ASP A 405 -38.91 0.63 -0.07
C ASP A 405 -38.68 0.12 1.38
N ALA A 406 -39.62 0.41 2.29
CA ALA A 406 -39.52 0.10 3.72
C ALA A 406 -38.22 0.59 4.41
N GLY A 407 -37.58 1.65 3.89
CA GLY A 407 -36.39 2.26 4.50
C GLY A 407 -35.05 1.80 3.91
N LEU A 408 -35.06 0.97 2.86
CA LEU A 408 -33.85 0.42 2.22
C LEU A 408 -32.82 1.51 1.85
N ARG A 409 -33.22 2.56 1.13
CA ARG A 409 -32.26 3.60 0.69
C ARG A 409 -31.69 4.43 1.83
N ARG A 410 -32.48 4.63 2.89
CA ARG A 410 -31.98 5.28 4.12
C ARG A 410 -30.91 4.40 4.77
N ALA A 411 -31.18 3.11 4.93
CA ALA A 411 -30.21 2.17 5.48
C ALA A 411 -28.92 2.07 4.63
N GLN A 412 -29.02 2.09 3.30
CA GLN A 412 -27.84 2.10 2.40
C GLN A 412 -27.03 3.39 2.49
N THR A 413 -27.70 4.53 2.70
CA THR A 413 -27.00 5.80 2.92
C THR A 413 -26.32 5.84 4.28
N ASP A 414 -27.01 5.37 5.32
CA ASP A 414 -26.45 5.26 6.67
C ASP A 414 -25.24 4.28 6.68
N GLU A 415 -25.31 3.18 5.93
CA GLU A 415 -24.19 2.25 5.70
C GLU A 415 -23.01 2.96 5.02
N ALA A 416 -23.24 3.68 3.92
CA ALA A 416 -22.18 4.40 3.20
C ALA A 416 -21.50 5.48 4.07
N ILE A 417 -22.28 6.18 4.90
CA ILE A 417 -21.75 7.15 5.88
C ILE A 417 -20.91 6.44 6.93
N ALA A 418 -21.38 5.31 7.47
CA ALA A 418 -20.62 4.55 8.47
C ALA A 418 -19.29 4.01 7.90
N VAL A 419 -19.28 3.55 6.66
CA VAL A 419 -18.05 3.13 5.96
C VAL A 419 -17.10 4.31 5.77
N TYR A 420 -17.62 5.50 5.41
CA TYR A 420 -16.80 6.71 5.35
C TYR A 420 -16.18 7.04 6.71
N ASP A 421 -16.97 7.05 7.79
CA ASP A 421 -16.47 7.31 9.15
C ASP A 421 -15.40 6.29 9.58
N GLU A 422 -15.58 5.01 9.24
CA GLU A 422 -14.59 3.95 9.44
C GLU A 422 -13.27 4.27 8.70
N THR A 423 -13.34 4.63 7.42
CA THR A 423 -12.14 4.97 6.64
C THR A 423 -11.44 6.22 7.15
N VAL A 424 -12.17 7.23 7.62
CA VAL A 424 -11.60 8.44 8.24
C VAL A 424 -10.85 8.08 9.52
N ALA A 425 -11.43 7.23 10.37
CA ALA A 425 -10.77 6.75 11.58
C ALA A 425 -9.51 5.95 11.25
N ALA A 426 -9.57 5.05 10.26
CA ALA A 426 -8.42 4.28 9.80
C ALA A 426 -7.30 5.18 9.25
N TYR A 427 -7.63 6.19 8.45
CA TYR A 427 -6.68 7.19 7.95
C TYR A 427 -5.99 7.94 9.09
N ARG A 428 -6.77 8.43 10.08
CA ARG A 428 -6.21 9.11 11.25
C ARG A 428 -5.28 8.21 12.06
N GLN A 429 -5.66 6.95 12.28
CA GLN A 429 -4.81 5.97 12.95
C GLN A 429 -3.52 5.72 12.16
N GLN A 430 -3.59 5.59 10.83
CA GLN A 430 -2.40 5.38 10.00
C GLN A 430 -1.41 6.54 10.10
N VAL A 431 -1.92 7.78 10.11
CA VAL A 431 -1.09 8.97 10.31
C VAL A 431 -0.42 8.94 11.69
N LEU A 432 -1.16 8.64 12.76
CA LEU A 432 -0.59 8.55 14.11
C LEU A 432 0.46 7.44 14.25
N THR A 433 0.19 6.25 13.71
CA THR A 433 1.15 5.13 13.69
C THR A 433 2.41 5.52 12.94
N ALA A 434 2.28 6.22 11.81
CA ALA A 434 3.45 6.65 11.04
C ALA A 434 4.29 7.71 11.79
N PHE A 435 3.66 8.62 12.53
CA PHE A 435 4.38 9.52 13.45
C PHE A 435 5.12 8.75 14.53
N GLN A 436 4.44 7.79 15.17
CA GLN A 436 5.04 6.96 16.21
C GLN A 436 6.25 6.21 15.69
N GLU A 437 6.16 5.58 14.51
CA GLU A 437 7.27 4.85 13.89
C GLU A 437 8.50 5.74 13.64
N VAL A 438 8.32 7.01 13.26
CA VAL A 438 9.45 7.94 13.07
C VAL A 438 10.06 8.32 14.41
N GLU A 439 9.26 8.70 15.41
CA GLU A 439 9.73 9.08 16.75
C GLU A 439 10.45 7.93 17.44
N ASP A 440 9.87 6.73 17.43
CA ASP A 440 10.44 5.53 18.07
C ASP A 440 11.80 5.19 17.45
N ASN A 441 11.93 5.30 16.12
CA ASN A 441 13.19 5.00 15.45
C ASN A 441 14.24 6.11 15.60
N LEU A 442 13.84 7.39 15.67
CA LEU A 442 14.77 8.49 16.00
C LEU A 442 15.32 8.35 17.42
N ALA A 443 14.45 8.06 18.39
CA ALA A 443 14.88 7.78 19.76
C ALA A 443 15.78 6.54 19.83
N ALA A 444 15.43 5.47 19.12
CA ALA A 444 16.24 4.26 19.07
C ALA A 444 17.64 4.52 18.50
N GLN A 445 17.79 5.30 17.42
CA GLN A 445 19.10 5.65 16.87
C GLN A 445 20.00 6.32 17.91
N ALA A 446 19.51 7.38 18.55
CA ALA A 446 20.28 8.12 19.54
C ALA A 446 20.68 7.24 20.74
N MET A 447 19.73 6.49 21.30
CA MET A 447 19.98 5.64 22.47
C MET A 447 20.87 4.45 22.16
N LEU A 448 20.74 3.82 20.98
CA LEU A 448 21.55 2.69 20.58
C LEU A 448 23.00 3.09 20.28
N ASP A 449 23.24 4.31 19.80
CA ASP A 449 24.60 4.84 19.62
C ASP A 449 25.33 4.99 20.96
N ASP A 450 24.65 5.57 21.96
CA ASP A 450 25.16 5.67 23.33
C ASP A 450 25.37 4.28 23.97
N GLU A 451 24.40 3.37 23.82
CA GLU A 451 24.48 1.99 24.31
C GLU A 451 25.67 1.24 23.67
N SER A 452 25.87 1.39 22.37
CA SER A 452 26.97 0.77 21.61
C SER A 452 28.33 1.27 22.07
N ALA A 453 28.48 2.57 22.35
CA ALA A 453 29.71 3.16 22.88
C ALA A 453 30.06 2.63 24.27
N LEU A 454 29.07 2.59 25.18
CA LEU A 454 29.24 2.04 26.53
C LEU A 454 29.57 0.55 26.49
N GLN A 455 28.86 -0.23 25.67
CA GLN A 455 29.08 -1.66 25.56
C GLN A 455 30.44 -1.98 24.91
N SER A 456 30.89 -1.16 23.95
CA SER A 456 32.24 -1.28 23.38
C SER A 456 33.34 -1.08 24.43
N ALA A 457 33.15 -0.12 25.33
CA ALA A 457 34.07 0.07 26.47
C ALA A 457 34.02 -1.12 27.45
N ALA A 458 32.84 -1.69 27.69
CA ALA A 458 32.68 -2.90 28.51
C ALA A 458 33.41 -4.11 27.91
N VAL A 459 33.30 -4.33 26.59
CA VAL A 459 34.05 -5.38 25.87
C VAL A 459 35.56 -5.18 26.01
N ALA A 460 36.05 -3.94 25.85
CA ALA A 460 37.47 -3.64 26.02
C ALA A 460 37.97 -3.93 27.45
N ALA A 461 37.17 -3.57 28.46
CA ALA A 461 37.48 -3.86 29.86
C ALA A 461 37.45 -5.38 30.17
N ALA A 462 36.45 -6.09 29.67
CA ALA A 462 36.31 -7.54 29.86
C ALA A 462 37.46 -8.33 29.21
N ARG A 463 37.87 -7.95 27.99
CA ARG A 463 39.05 -8.53 27.31
C ARG A 463 40.34 -8.32 28.09
N ARG A 464 40.53 -7.11 28.65
CA ARG A 464 41.70 -6.81 29.50
C ARG A 464 41.69 -7.67 30.76
N SER A 465 40.53 -7.81 31.40
CA SER A 465 40.35 -8.64 32.59
C SER A 465 40.69 -10.11 32.29
N GLU A 466 40.14 -10.69 31.22
CA GLU A 466 40.46 -12.05 30.78
C GLU A 466 41.96 -12.24 30.53
N THR A 467 42.60 -11.28 29.85
CA THR A 467 44.05 -11.35 29.58
C THR A 467 44.88 -11.38 30.86
N ILE A 468 44.56 -10.52 31.84
CA ILE A 468 45.26 -10.47 33.13
C ILE A 468 45.05 -11.77 33.90
N THR A 469 43.80 -12.22 34.02
CA THR A 469 43.45 -13.43 34.77
C THR A 469 44.02 -14.69 34.13
N LEU A 470 44.08 -14.76 32.79
CA LEU A 470 44.73 -15.86 32.08
C LEU A 470 46.23 -15.93 32.39
N ASN A 471 46.92 -14.79 32.46
CA ASN A 471 48.33 -14.74 32.83
C ASN A 471 48.55 -15.15 34.29
N GLN A 472 47.70 -14.70 35.21
CA GLN A 472 47.75 -15.10 36.62
C GLN A 472 47.45 -16.60 36.80
N TYR A 473 46.49 -17.14 36.05
CA TYR A 473 46.16 -18.57 36.06
C TYR A 473 47.33 -19.41 35.55
N ARG A 474 47.98 -19.00 34.45
CA ARG A 474 49.20 -19.65 33.93
C ARG A 474 50.36 -19.60 34.94
N ALA A 475 50.43 -18.57 35.78
CA ALA A 475 51.41 -18.43 36.84
C ALA A 475 51.03 -19.14 38.15
N GLY A 476 49.84 -19.77 38.22
CA GLY A 476 49.35 -20.45 39.43
C GLY A 476 48.93 -19.51 40.57
N ILE A 477 48.68 -18.23 40.28
CA ILE A 477 48.31 -17.20 41.27
C ILE A 477 46.82 -17.26 41.61
N VAL A 478 45.98 -17.60 40.62
CA VAL A 478 44.51 -17.70 40.75
C VAL A 478 44.02 -19.07 40.28
N GLY A 479 42.82 -19.47 40.71
CA GLY A 479 42.19 -20.72 40.29
C GLY A 479 41.54 -20.61 38.90
N TYR A 480 41.01 -21.76 38.43
CA TYR A 480 40.27 -21.80 37.17
C TYR A 480 38.93 -21.04 37.25
N LEU A 481 38.31 -20.98 38.42
CA LEU A 481 37.04 -20.27 38.61
C LEU A 481 37.16 -18.78 38.28
N GLU A 482 38.25 -18.13 38.70
CA GLU A 482 38.50 -16.73 38.38
C GLU A 482 38.67 -16.51 36.87
N LEU A 483 39.40 -17.42 36.19
CA LEU A 483 39.53 -17.38 34.73
C LEU A 483 38.19 -17.58 34.04
N LEU A 484 37.38 -18.55 34.49
CA LEU A 484 36.06 -18.83 33.97
C LEU A 484 35.13 -17.62 34.10
N VAL A 485 35.14 -16.92 35.23
CA VAL A 485 34.37 -15.69 35.44
C VAL A 485 34.80 -14.59 34.46
N ALA A 486 36.11 -14.43 34.23
CA ALA A 486 36.60 -13.44 33.26
C ALA A 486 36.23 -13.79 31.80
N GLN A 487 36.34 -15.08 31.42
CA GLN A 487 35.97 -15.58 30.09
C GLN A 487 34.47 -15.44 29.82
N THR A 488 33.62 -15.84 30.77
CA THR A 488 32.17 -15.72 30.66
C THR A 488 31.72 -14.26 30.57
N SER A 489 32.35 -13.37 31.36
CA SER A 489 32.08 -11.92 31.29
C SER A 489 32.45 -11.32 29.93
N ARG A 490 33.59 -11.70 29.33
CA ARG A 490 33.95 -11.26 27.97
C ARG A 490 32.94 -11.74 26.93
N ILE A 491 32.63 -13.04 26.91
CA ILE A 491 31.72 -13.62 25.91
C ILE A 491 30.33 -12.98 26.02
N ALA A 492 29.82 -12.78 27.24
CA ALA A 492 28.56 -12.10 27.47
C ALA A 492 28.58 -10.65 26.95
N ALA A 493 29.63 -9.89 27.27
CA ALA A 493 29.76 -8.51 26.81
C ALA A 493 29.84 -8.40 25.28
N GLU A 494 30.57 -9.30 24.63
CA GLU A 494 30.65 -9.35 23.16
C GLU A 494 29.31 -9.71 22.52
N ASN A 495 28.59 -10.70 23.06
CA ASN A 495 27.27 -11.07 22.55
C ASN A 495 26.26 -9.91 22.66
N THR A 496 26.26 -9.17 23.77
CA THR A 496 25.42 -7.98 23.92
C THR A 496 25.79 -6.89 22.91
N LEU A 497 27.08 -6.68 22.61
CA LEU A 497 27.50 -5.72 21.58
C LEU A 497 26.98 -6.12 20.18
N TRP A 498 27.04 -7.41 19.85
CA TRP A 498 26.50 -7.90 18.58
C TRP A 498 24.98 -7.76 18.48
N ASP A 499 24.25 -7.98 19.58
CA ASP A 499 22.81 -7.73 19.63
C ASP A 499 22.47 -6.23 19.42
N ILE A 500 23.19 -5.33 20.10
CA ILE A 500 23.04 -3.87 19.89
C ILE A 500 23.27 -3.51 18.43
N ARG A 501 24.31 -4.07 17.79
CA ARG A 501 24.58 -3.82 16.37
C ARG A 501 23.42 -4.29 15.47
N LYS A 502 22.84 -5.47 15.72
CA LYS A 502 21.64 -5.92 14.99
C LYS A 502 20.48 -4.93 15.14
N ARG A 503 20.25 -4.44 16.37
CA ARG A 503 19.22 -3.42 16.66
C ARG A 503 19.50 -2.09 15.95
N GLN A 504 20.76 -1.64 15.87
CA GLN A 504 21.14 -0.43 15.14
C GLN A 504 20.82 -0.52 13.64
N PHE A 505 21.15 -1.65 12.99
CA PHE A 505 20.79 -1.85 11.58
C PHE A 505 19.29 -1.95 11.35
N ALA A 506 18.57 -2.71 12.19
CA ALA A 506 17.13 -2.83 12.10
C ALA A 506 16.42 -1.48 12.28
N SER A 507 16.84 -0.68 13.26
CA SER A 507 16.33 0.68 13.49
C SER A 507 16.64 1.60 12.30
N SER A 508 17.85 1.50 11.73
CA SER A 508 18.23 2.32 10.57
C SER A 508 17.32 2.02 9.38
N VAL A 509 17.15 0.75 9.03
CA VAL A 509 16.23 0.33 7.95
C VAL A 509 14.79 0.77 8.25
N ALA A 510 14.32 0.62 9.49
CA ALA A 510 12.98 1.00 9.88
C ALA A 510 12.75 2.52 9.80
N LEU A 511 13.72 3.35 10.21
CA LEU A 511 13.65 4.80 10.07
C LEU A 511 13.53 5.21 8.60
N ILE A 512 14.34 4.60 7.74
CA ILE A 512 14.35 4.84 6.29
C ILE A 512 13.01 4.49 5.66
N ALA A 513 12.46 3.34 6.04
CA ALA A 513 11.15 2.91 5.57
C ALA A 513 10.04 3.85 6.08
N ALA A 514 10.11 4.27 7.35
CA ALA A 514 9.13 5.15 7.97
C ALA A 514 9.06 6.55 7.33
N ILE A 515 10.17 7.06 6.80
CA ILE A 515 10.22 8.33 6.05
C ILE A 515 9.90 8.18 4.55
N GLY A 516 9.59 6.97 4.09
CA GLY A 516 9.14 6.70 2.73
C GLY A 516 10.25 6.49 1.68
N GLY A 517 11.49 6.17 2.10
CA GLY A 517 12.63 5.87 1.22
C GLY A 517 13.74 6.92 1.27
N GLN A 518 14.30 7.30 0.11
CA GLN A 518 15.47 8.19 0.01
C GLN A 518 15.31 9.53 0.76
N TRP A 519 16.36 9.87 1.53
CA TRP A 519 16.67 11.19 2.06
C TRP A 519 17.84 11.79 1.28
N GLY A 520 17.72 13.07 0.89
CA GLY A 520 18.85 13.87 0.41
C GLY A 520 19.44 13.52 -0.96
N GLU A 521 18.91 14.13 -2.04
CA GLU A 521 19.73 14.45 -3.23
C GLU A 521 19.62 15.92 -3.66
N GLU A 522 18.99 16.80 -2.86
CA GLU A 522 18.81 18.20 -3.28
C GLU A 522 19.74 19.24 -2.66
N GLU A 523 20.45 18.98 -1.56
CA GLU A 523 21.35 20.03 -1.05
C GLU A 523 22.55 20.27 -2.00
N GLN A 524 23.06 19.25 -2.70
CA GLN A 524 24.21 19.44 -3.60
C GLN A 524 23.86 19.91 -5.02
N GLN A 525 22.62 19.71 -5.49
CA GLN A 525 22.21 20.16 -6.83
C GLN A 525 21.49 21.52 -6.82
N GLY A 526 20.79 21.85 -5.73
CA GLY A 526 20.19 23.18 -5.52
C GLY A 526 21.23 24.28 -5.32
N GLU A 527 22.32 24.02 -4.57
CA GLU A 527 23.42 24.99 -4.41
C GLU A 527 24.20 25.20 -5.71
N LYS A 528 24.47 24.13 -6.49
CA LYS A 528 25.13 24.27 -7.80
C LYS A 528 24.31 25.09 -8.79
N LYS A 529 22.99 24.88 -8.87
CA LYS A 529 22.13 25.67 -9.77
C LYS A 529 21.95 27.12 -9.34
N THR A 530 22.08 27.43 -8.04
CA THR A 530 21.91 28.80 -7.55
C THR A 530 23.20 29.61 -7.65
N GLN A 531 24.37 28.97 -7.57
CA GLN A 531 25.66 29.64 -7.85
C GLN A 531 25.89 29.91 -9.35
N ASP A 532 25.37 29.06 -10.24
CA ASP A 532 25.47 29.26 -11.69
C ASP A 532 24.42 30.24 -12.27
N ALA A 533 23.44 30.65 -11.46
CA ALA A 533 22.34 31.54 -11.87
C ALA A 533 22.47 32.98 -11.34
N GLN A 534 23.71 33.45 -11.17
CA GLN A 534 23.97 34.88 -10.97
C GLN A 534 24.26 35.52 -12.33
N PRO A 535 23.40 36.41 -12.87
CA PRO A 535 23.63 36.99 -14.18
C PRO A 535 24.82 37.94 -14.13
N GLU A 536 25.89 37.61 -14.86
CA GLU A 536 26.91 38.57 -15.25
C GLU A 536 26.23 39.75 -15.96
N HIS A 537 26.12 40.88 -15.27
CA HIS A 537 25.80 42.15 -15.91
C HIS A 537 27.04 42.65 -16.66
N GLY A 538 26.93 42.57 -17.98
CA GLY A 538 27.95 42.93 -18.94
C GLY A 538 28.38 44.40 -18.85
N LYS A 539 29.70 44.57 -18.97
CA LYS A 539 30.38 45.84 -19.29
C LYS A 539 29.91 46.36 -20.65
N LYS A 540 29.58 47.65 -20.73
CA LYS A 540 29.90 48.56 -21.86
C LYS A 540 29.59 50.03 -21.51
N GLY A 541 30.58 50.92 -21.72
CA GLY A 541 30.37 52.36 -21.97
C GLY A 541 31.06 53.37 -21.03
N GLN A 542 32.29 53.78 -21.36
CA GLN A 542 32.94 55.07 -21.02
C GLN A 542 32.31 56.21 -21.88
N ALA A 543 32.24 57.53 -21.58
CA ALA A 543 32.68 58.48 -20.52
C ALA A 543 31.93 59.85 -20.78
N PRO A 544 32.27 61.05 -20.22
CA PRO A 544 33.09 61.46 -19.07
C PRO A 544 32.46 62.56 -18.15
N GLU A 545 33.26 63.06 -17.18
CA GLU A 545 33.16 64.33 -16.41
C GLU A 545 32.16 64.40 -15.23
N THR A 546 32.46 64.91 -14.01
CA THR A 546 33.53 65.75 -13.43
C THR A 546 33.68 65.47 -11.91
N ARG A 547 34.91 65.62 -11.36
CA ARG A 547 35.27 65.81 -9.93
C ARG A 547 34.75 67.17 -9.40
N PRO A 548 34.73 67.52 -8.07
CA PRO A 548 35.74 67.20 -7.04
C PRO A 548 35.21 66.91 -5.60
N ALA A 549 35.91 66.10 -4.79
CA ALA A 549 36.79 66.46 -3.64
C ALA A 549 36.12 66.47 -2.25
N GLY A 550 36.78 65.81 -1.28
CA GLY A 550 36.48 65.90 0.16
C GLY A 550 36.89 64.66 0.95
N THR A 551 38.16 64.60 1.36
CA THR A 551 38.77 63.64 2.32
C THR A 551 38.69 64.23 3.75
N PRO A 552 39.21 63.57 4.83
CA PRO A 552 38.63 62.53 5.69
C PRO A 552 38.56 62.90 7.20
N GLU A 553 37.99 62.05 8.05
CA GLU A 553 38.31 61.96 9.49
C GLU A 553 37.90 60.54 9.98
N ALA A 554 38.78 59.62 10.40
CA ALA A 554 39.52 59.53 11.68
C ALA A 554 38.58 59.63 12.90
N ALA A 555 38.60 58.80 13.96
CA ALA A 555 39.45 57.71 14.42
C ALA A 555 38.78 57.06 15.66
N SER A 556 39.39 55.97 16.15
CA SER A 556 39.42 55.52 17.56
C SER A 556 38.15 54.82 18.08
N GLY A 557 38.19 53.51 18.38
CA GLY A 557 38.73 52.96 19.63
C GLY A 557 37.54 52.71 20.59
N LYS A 558 37.44 51.70 21.45
CA LYS A 558 38.35 50.72 22.03
C LYS A 558 37.45 49.82 22.92
N THR A 559 37.94 48.63 23.27
CA THR A 559 37.66 47.87 24.53
C THR A 559 36.33 47.12 24.78
N ILE A 560 36.51 45.79 24.81
CA ILE A 560 35.93 44.66 25.61
C ILE A 560 36.08 44.93 27.15
N PRO A 561 35.66 44.09 28.15
CA PRO A 561 34.70 42.95 28.29
C PRO A 561 33.79 43.00 29.56
N GLU A 562 33.19 41.84 29.87
CA GLU A 562 32.56 41.31 31.10
C GLU A 562 31.02 41.46 31.12
N ASN A 563 30.24 40.37 31.28
CA ASN A 563 30.42 39.16 32.10
C ASN A 563 29.82 37.92 31.42
#